data_AF-A0A1B6K8P3-F1
#
_entry.id   AF-A0A1B6K8P3-F1
#
_cell.length_a   1.000
_cell.length_b   1.000
_cell.length_c   1.000
_cell.angle_alpha   90.00
_cell.angle_beta   90.00
_cell.angle_gamma   90.00
#
_symmetry.space_group_name_H-M   'P 1'
#
loop_
_entity.id
_entity.type
_entity.pdbx_description
1 polymer ?
#
loop_
_entity_poly.entity_id
_entity_poly.type
_entity_poly.pdbx_seq_one_letter_code
_entity_poly.pdbx_strand_id
1 'polypeptide(L)'
;MSWLENLTSGNVLRNIFSGINAPNKVLEVKSDKYSNRDIICREDSIVFYGPTSNDKKFEIVILRAYCEQAYSVYRSEKKEDVEIRFIRLRDKLPVLISISGTANTLSGIQKVCDVVEEHPSWTVTHLAVHLNLTDCLNSEQVLRDLNSYDQLTGESPLQLAIKEQNLAVVRSLVAANASLEHLDNEANS
;
A
#
# COMPACT_ATOMS: atom_id res chain seq x y z
N MET A 1 -51.00 -27.21 3.70
CA MET A 1 -51.02 -26.26 2.57
C MET A 1 -49.81 -25.36 2.70
N SER A 2 -48.83 -25.61 1.83
CA SER A 2 -47.60 -24.87 1.61
C SER A 2 -47.88 -23.47 1.02
N TRP A 3 -46.81 -22.68 0.90
CA TRP A 3 -46.58 -21.48 0.05
C TRP A 3 -46.50 -20.16 0.84
N LEU A 4 -45.31 -19.76 1.36
CA LEU A 4 -44.19 -19.04 0.68
C LEU A 4 -44.43 -17.51 0.64
N GLU A 5 -43.51 -16.57 0.82
CA GLU A 5 -42.12 -16.47 1.30
C GLU A 5 -41.69 -14.99 1.11
N ASN A 6 -40.56 -14.60 1.71
CA ASN A 6 -39.63 -13.54 1.24
C ASN A 6 -40.02 -12.05 1.30
N LEU A 7 -39.51 -11.38 2.34
CA LEU A 7 -38.83 -10.08 2.15
C LEU A 7 -37.43 -10.13 2.79
N THR A 8 -36.48 -10.60 1.99
CA THR A 8 -35.04 -10.45 2.19
C THR A 8 -34.64 -8.98 2.05
N SER A 9 -34.72 -8.20 3.12
CA SER A 9 -34.15 -6.85 3.17
C SER A 9 -32.67 -6.89 3.57
N GLY A 10 -31.86 -7.53 2.73
CA GLY A 10 -30.40 -7.69 2.95
C GLY A 10 -29.52 -6.70 2.19
N ASN A 11 -30.08 -5.85 1.32
CA ASN A 11 -29.27 -5.06 0.36
C ASN A 11 -29.31 -3.53 0.56
N VAL A 12 -30.03 -3.01 1.56
CA VAL A 12 -30.16 -1.56 1.76
C VAL A 12 -29.09 -0.98 2.70
N LEU A 13 -28.42 -1.82 3.51
CA LEU A 13 -27.44 -1.32 4.50
C LEU A 13 -26.02 -1.09 3.93
N ARG A 14 -25.68 -1.55 2.72
CA ARG A 14 -24.33 -1.37 2.17
C ARG A 14 -24.07 0.02 1.57
N ASN A 15 -25.10 0.68 1.06
CA ASN A 15 -24.94 1.98 0.39
C ASN A 15 -24.94 3.20 1.33
N ILE A 16 -25.37 3.04 2.59
CA ILE A 16 -25.46 4.15 3.55
C ILE A 16 -24.10 4.48 4.21
N PHE A 17 -23.10 3.57 4.14
CA PHE A 17 -21.79 3.77 4.77
C PHE A 17 -20.68 4.29 3.84
N SER A 18 -20.93 4.46 2.55
CA SER A 18 -19.92 4.94 1.59
C SER A 18 -19.47 6.39 1.86
N GLY A 19 -20.29 7.19 2.53
CA GLY A 19 -19.96 8.56 2.96
C GLY A 19 -19.23 8.67 4.31
N ILE A 20 -19.12 7.59 5.09
CA ILE A 20 -18.66 7.62 6.50
C ILE A 20 -17.21 7.16 6.65
N ASN A 21 -16.65 6.50 5.64
CA ASN A 21 -15.30 5.97 5.72
C ASN A 21 -14.25 7.06 5.54
N ALA A 22 -13.27 7.11 6.44
CA ALA A 22 -12.14 8.02 6.36
C ALA A 22 -11.43 7.92 4.97
N PRO A 23 -10.88 9.03 4.44
CA PRO A 23 -10.18 9.05 3.16
C PRO A 23 -9.12 7.95 3.02
N ASN A 24 -8.38 7.68 4.09
CA ASN A 24 -7.25 6.73 4.15
C ASN A 24 -7.64 5.29 4.50
N LYS A 25 -8.90 5.03 4.83
CA LYS A 25 -9.32 3.69 5.24
C LYS A 25 -9.40 2.81 4.00
N VAL A 26 -8.57 1.79 3.86
CA VAL A 26 -8.60 0.87 2.72
C VAL A 26 -9.91 0.07 2.74
N LEU A 27 -10.58 0.01 1.57
CA LEU A 27 -11.85 -0.71 1.39
C LEU A 27 -11.71 -1.75 0.28
N GLU A 28 -12.24 -2.94 0.50
CA GLU A 28 -12.46 -3.90 -0.58
C GLU A 28 -13.65 -3.44 -1.43
N VAL A 29 -13.45 -3.43 -2.75
CA VAL A 29 -14.40 -2.96 -3.75
C VAL A 29 -14.41 -3.94 -4.92
N LYS A 30 -15.45 -3.88 -5.75
CA LYS A 30 -15.47 -4.61 -7.01
C LYS A 30 -14.81 -3.79 -8.11
N SER A 31 -14.07 -4.45 -8.99
CA SER A 31 -13.36 -3.84 -10.11
C SER A 31 -14.31 -3.27 -11.18
N ASP A 32 -15.48 -3.88 -11.38
CA ASP A 32 -16.53 -3.42 -12.31
C ASP A 32 -17.08 -2.02 -11.98
N LYS A 33 -17.01 -1.60 -10.71
CA LYS A 33 -17.33 -0.23 -10.25
C LYS A 33 -16.56 0.83 -11.04
N TYR A 34 -15.38 0.49 -11.55
CA TYR A 34 -14.46 1.42 -12.19
C TYR A 34 -14.46 1.35 -13.72
N SER A 35 -15.30 0.50 -14.35
CA SER A 35 -15.32 0.33 -15.81
C SER A 35 -15.66 1.60 -16.60
N ASN A 36 -16.40 2.53 -15.99
CA ASN A 36 -16.83 3.79 -16.61
C ASN A 36 -16.18 5.03 -15.96
N ARG A 37 -15.13 4.85 -15.16
CA ARG A 37 -14.38 5.97 -14.55
C ARG A 37 -13.18 6.33 -15.41
N ASP A 38 -12.94 7.62 -15.58
CA ASP A 38 -11.75 8.11 -16.28
C ASP A 38 -10.48 7.71 -15.53
N ILE A 39 -9.51 7.15 -16.26
CA ILE A 39 -8.18 6.85 -15.72
C ILE A 39 -7.32 8.09 -15.92
N ILE A 40 -6.93 8.73 -14.82
CA ILE A 40 -6.02 9.88 -14.84
C ILE A 40 -4.57 9.40 -14.97
N CYS A 41 -4.21 8.37 -14.20
CA CYS A 41 -2.89 7.77 -14.24
C CYS A 41 -2.97 6.30 -13.84
N ARG A 42 -2.06 5.48 -14.37
CA ARG A 42 -1.92 4.07 -14.03
C ARG A 42 -0.45 3.69 -14.02
N GLU A 43 -0.03 3.04 -12.95
CA GLU A 43 1.30 2.45 -12.79
C GLU A 43 1.11 1.02 -12.31
N ASP A 44 1.43 0.04 -13.17
CA ASP A 44 1.22 -1.38 -12.87
C ASP A 44 -0.22 -1.70 -12.38
N SER A 45 -0.36 -2.13 -11.13
CA SER A 45 -1.63 -2.49 -10.48
C SER A 45 -2.32 -1.32 -9.77
N ILE A 46 -1.66 -0.17 -9.60
CA ILE A 46 -2.25 1.02 -8.98
C ILE A 46 -2.83 1.96 -10.04
N VAL A 47 -4.05 2.44 -9.80
CA VAL A 47 -4.78 3.29 -10.73
C VAL A 47 -5.34 4.49 -9.99
N PHE A 48 -5.13 5.67 -10.56
CA PHE A 48 -5.74 6.92 -10.14
C PHE A 48 -6.93 7.24 -11.05
N TYR A 49 -8.14 7.15 -10.50
CA TYR A 49 -9.39 7.44 -11.19
C TYR A 49 -9.92 8.85 -10.92
N GLY A 50 -10.47 9.46 -11.96
CA GLY A 50 -11.24 10.70 -11.91
C GLY A 50 -12.68 10.52 -11.39
N PRO A 51 -13.36 11.62 -11.07
CA PRO A 51 -14.74 11.60 -10.62
C PRO A 51 -15.71 11.19 -11.74
N THR A 52 -16.95 10.91 -11.37
CA THR A 52 -18.06 10.65 -12.29
C THR A 52 -19.20 11.66 -12.08
N SER A 53 -20.27 11.57 -12.88
CA SER A 53 -21.48 12.36 -12.64
C SER A 53 -22.05 12.15 -11.24
N ASN A 54 -22.00 10.90 -10.74
CA ASN A 54 -22.64 10.46 -9.50
C ASN A 54 -21.70 10.45 -8.28
N ASP A 55 -20.40 10.52 -8.49
CA ASP A 55 -19.37 10.49 -7.44
C ASP A 55 -18.31 11.54 -7.72
N LYS A 56 -18.25 12.59 -6.90
CA LYS A 56 -17.34 13.73 -7.08
C LYS A 56 -15.92 13.45 -6.60
N LYS A 57 -15.64 12.29 -6.01
CA LYS A 57 -14.33 11.96 -5.45
C LYS A 57 -13.39 11.40 -6.50
N PHE A 58 -12.16 11.89 -6.50
CA PHE A 58 -10.98 11.22 -7.02
C PHE A 58 -10.66 10.00 -6.14
N GLU A 59 -10.13 8.93 -6.75
CA GLU A 59 -9.94 7.66 -6.05
C GLU A 59 -8.69 6.93 -6.52
N ILE A 60 -7.88 6.42 -5.59
CA ILE A 60 -6.75 5.52 -5.87
C ILE A 60 -7.19 4.09 -5.58
N VAL A 61 -6.96 3.19 -6.54
CA VAL A 61 -7.38 1.81 -6.48
C VAL A 61 -6.23 0.88 -6.84
N ILE A 62 -6.10 -0.21 -6.09
CA ILE A 62 -5.26 -1.36 -6.44
C ILE A 62 -6.13 -2.41 -7.10
N LEU A 63 -5.84 -2.70 -8.37
CA LEU A 63 -6.48 -3.78 -9.11
C LEU A 63 -5.72 -5.08 -8.87
N ARG A 64 -6.44 -6.16 -8.55
CA ARG A 64 -5.83 -7.49 -8.41
C ARG A 64 -5.91 -8.23 -9.73
N ALA A 65 -4.82 -8.88 -10.12
CA ALA A 65 -4.81 -9.74 -11.30
C ALA A 65 -5.77 -10.93 -11.11
N TYR A 66 -6.51 -11.27 -12.18
CA TYR A 66 -7.39 -12.45 -12.24
C TYR A 66 -8.48 -12.51 -11.16
N CYS A 67 -8.85 -11.37 -10.57
CA CYS A 67 -9.86 -11.30 -9.52
C CYS A 67 -10.80 -10.12 -9.75
N GLU A 68 -12.09 -10.29 -9.43
CA GLU A 68 -13.05 -9.20 -9.48
C GLU A 68 -12.88 -8.20 -8.32
N GLN A 69 -12.09 -8.57 -7.31
CA GLN A 69 -11.81 -7.72 -6.15
C GLN A 69 -10.70 -6.71 -6.45
N ALA A 70 -10.89 -5.50 -5.94
CA ALA A 70 -9.91 -4.43 -5.92
C ALA A 70 -9.91 -3.75 -4.55
N TYR A 71 -8.91 -2.91 -4.29
CA TYR A 71 -8.81 -2.16 -3.03
C TYR A 71 -8.80 -0.66 -3.29
N SER A 72 -9.79 0.04 -2.75
CA SER A 72 -9.85 1.50 -2.71
C SER A 72 -8.99 2.00 -1.56
N VAL A 73 -7.83 2.59 -1.86
CA VAL A 73 -6.81 2.94 -0.85
C VAL A 73 -6.85 4.42 -0.43
N TYR A 74 -7.34 5.32 -1.30
CA TYR A 74 -7.51 6.73 -0.95
C TYR A 74 -8.62 7.39 -1.76
N ARG A 75 -9.37 8.32 -1.14
CA ARG A 75 -10.49 9.05 -1.73
C ARG A 75 -10.49 10.52 -1.29
N SER A 76 -10.58 11.46 -2.22
CA SER A 76 -10.77 12.90 -1.90
C SER A 76 -11.50 13.61 -3.04
N GLU A 77 -12.20 14.71 -2.75
CA GLU A 77 -12.75 15.60 -3.79
C GLU A 77 -11.68 16.55 -4.35
N LYS A 78 -10.56 16.72 -3.63
CA LYS A 78 -9.43 17.54 -4.05
C LYS A 78 -8.45 16.68 -4.84
N LYS A 79 -8.21 17.06 -6.09
CA LYS A 79 -7.35 16.31 -7.00
C LYS A 79 -5.90 16.28 -6.49
N GLU A 80 -5.43 17.40 -5.97
CA GLU A 80 -4.06 17.62 -5.51
C GLU A 80 -3.70 16.67 -4.36
N ASP A 81 -4.62 16.47 -3.41
CA ASP A 81 -4.42 15.53 -2.29
C ASP A 81 -4.24 14.09 -2.80
N VAL A 82 -5.03 13.70 -3.83
CA VAL A 82 -4.94 12.36 -4.44
C VAL A 82 -3.66 12.21 -5.25
N GLU A 83 -3.24 13.24 -5.98
CA GLU A 83 -1.98 13.23 -6.73
C GLU A 83 -0.77 13.04 -5.83
N ILE A 84 -0.69 13.79 -4.72
CA ILE A 84 0.39 13.65 -3.73
C ILE A 84 0.41 12.23 -3.19
N ARG A 85 -0.77 11.69 -2.82
CA ARG A 85 -0.85 10.32 -2.29
C ARG A 85 -0.49 9.27 -3.34
N PHE A 86 -0.87 9.47 -4.59
CA PHE A 86 -0.53 8.56 -5.69
C PHE A 86 0.98 8.51 -5.94
N ILE A 87 1.64 9.68 -5.96
CA ILE A 87 3.09 9.77 -6.16
C ILE A 87 3.85 9.01 -5.06
N ARG A 88 3.41 9.10 -3.81
CA ARG A 88 4.04 8.39 -2.67
C ARG A 88 3.88 6.87 -2.71
N LEU A 89 2.79 6.38 -3.33
CA LEU A 89 2.42 4.97 -3.30
C LEU A 89 2.85 4.20 -4.55
N ARG A 90 2.90 4.85 -5.73
CA ARG A 90 2.93 4.16 -7.03
C ARG A 90 4.15 3.30 -7.30
N ASP A 91 5.28 3.64 -6.70
CA ASP A 91 6.56 2.94 -6.81
C ASP A 91 6.80 1.95 -5.67
N LYS A 92 5.97 1.98 -4.61
CA LYS A 92 6.19 1.18 -3.39
C LYS A 92 5.12 0.11 -3.21
N LEU A 93 3.86 0.51 -3.23
CA LEU A 93 2.74 -0.37 -2.89
C LEU A 93 2.58 -1.52 -3.89
N PRO A 94 2.59 -1.31 -5.24
CA PRO A 94 2.53 -2.40 -6.21
C PRO A 94 3.64 -3.44 -6.04
N VAL A 95 4.88 -2.98 -5.80
CA VAL A 95 6.03 -3.86 -5.60
C VAL A 95 5.81 -4.79 -4.41
N LEU A 96 5.46 -4.23 -3.24
CA LEU A 96 5.27 -5.01 -2.02
C LEU A 96 4.14 -6.05 -2.13
N ILE A 97 2.99 -5.68 -2.71
CA ILE A 97 1.85 -6.60 -2.82
C ILE A 97 2.05 -7.67 -3.91
N SER A 98 2.92 -7.42 -4.89
CA SER A 98 3.24 -8.38 -5.94
C SER A 98 4.10 -9.54 -5.41
N ILE A 99 4.90 -9.26 -4.38
CA ILE A 99 5.85 -10.22 -3.79
C ILE A 99 5.27 -10.85 -2.52
N SER A 100 4.71 -10.04 -1.62
CA SER A 100 4.28 -10.52 -0.31
C SER A 100 2.79 -10.78 -0.23
N GLY A 101 2.43 -12.03 0.06
CA GLY A 101 1.07 -12.43 0.38
C GLY A 101 0.53 -11.72 1.62
N THR A 102 1.40 -11.39 2.59
CA THR A 102 1.03 -10.65 3.81
C THR A 102 0.61 -9.22 3.47
N ALA A 103 1.39 -8.55 2.60
CA ALA A 103 1.06 -7.21 2.12
C ALA A 103 -0.19 -7.21 1.23
N ASN A 104 -0.41 -8.25 0.42
CA ASN A 104 -1.55 -8.38 -0.49
C ASN A 104 -2.85 -8.84 0.20
N THR A 105 -3.15 -8.23 1.34
CA THR A 105 -4.42 -8.39 2.08
C THR A 105 -4.99 -7.02 2.40
N LEU A 106 -6.30 -6.92 2.71
CA LEU A 106 -6.92 -5.66 3.10
C LEU A 106 -6.17 -4.96 4.25
N SER A 107 -5.79 -5.73 5.28
CA SER A 107 -5.04 -5.20 6.42
C SER A 107 -3.57 -4.92 6.08
N GLY A 108 -2.95 -5.72 5.21
CA GLY A 108 -1.58 -5.50 4.76
C GLY A 108 -1.44 -4.20 3.99
N ILE A 109 -2.34 -3.98 3.02
CA ILE A 109 -2.37 -2.75 2.22
C ILE A 109 -2.61 -1.53 3.10
N GLN A 110 -3.52 -1.61 4.10
CA GLN A 110 -3.71 -0.53 5.06
C GLN A 110 -2.40 -0.18 5.78
N LYS A 111 -1.70 -1.17 6.34
CA LYS A 111 -0.43 -0.94 7.04
C LYS A 111 0.62 -0.33 6.14
N VAL A 112 0.73 -0.79 4.89
CA VAL A 112 1.66 -0.18 3.91
C VAL A 112 1.29 1.28 3.66
N CYS A 113 0.02 1.59 3.42
CA CYS A 113 -0.43 2.96 3.19
C CYS A 113 -0.17 3.87 4.41
N ASP A 114 -0.38 3.37 5.62
CA ASP A 114 -0.15 4.12 6.86
C ASP A 114 1.34 4.44 7.04
N VAL A 115 2.21 3.44 6.88
CA VAL A 115 3.67 3.63 7.02
C VAL A 115 4.24 4.52 5.92
N VAL A 116 3.75 4.43 4.68
CA VAL A 116 4.17 5.35 3.61
C VAL A 116 3.78 6.80 3.91
N GLU A 117 2.66 7.01 4.59
CA GLU A 117 2.23 8.36 4.98
C GLU A 117 3.09 8.91 6.13
N GLU A 118 3.45 8.06 7.09
CA GLU A 118 4.34 8.40 8.21
C GLU A 118 5.79 8.61 7.76
N HIS A 119 6.26 7.82 6.79
CA HIS A 119 7.63 7.78 6.30
C HIS A 119 7.70 7.89 4.76
N PRO A 120 7.36 9.06 4.17
CA PRO A 120 7.24 9.22 2.72
C PRO A 120 8.56 9.08 1.96
N SER A 121 9.71 9.28 2.60
CA SER A 121 11.05 9.14 2.02
C SER A 121 11.60 7.72 2.04
N TRP A 122 10.96 6.79 2.78
CA TRP A 122 11.44 5.41 2.88
C TRP A 122 11.36 4.67 1.56
N THR A 123 12.41 3.91 1.26
CA THR A 123 12.48 3.04 0.08
C THR A 123 11.63 1.78 0.28
N VAL A 124 11.47 0.98 -0.78
CA VAL A 124 10.75 -0.30 -0.70
C VAL A 124 11.41 -1.25 0.30
N THR A 125 12.74 -1.24 0.42
CA THR A 125 13.47 -2.06 1.39
C THR A 125 13.17 -1.63 2.82
N HIS A 126 13.18 -0.33 3.12
CA HIS A 126 12.83 0.18 4.46
C HIS A 126 11.42 -0.28 4.87
N LEU A 127 10.46 -0.17 3.96
CA LEU A 127 9.09 -0.63 4.20
C LEU A 127 9.03 -2.14 4.43
N ALA A 128 9.74 -2.94 3.63
CA ALA A 128 9.78 -4.39 3.81
C ALA A 128 10.38 -4.80 5.16
N VAL A 129 11.41 -4.10 5.62
CA VAL A 129 12.04 -4.28 6.94
C VAL A 129 11.04 -3.94 8.05
N HIS A 130 10.52 -2.71 8.07
CA HIS A 130 9.64 -2.21 9.12
C HIS A 130 8.34 -3.03 9.26
N LEU A 131 7.78 -3.44 8.12
CA LEU A 131 6.55 -4.25 8.07
C LEU A 131 6.82 -5.75 8.28
N ASN A 132 8.08 -6.14 8.50
CA ASN A 132 8.53 -7.52 8.68
C ASN A 132 8.09 -8.46 7.53
N LEU A 133 8.17 -7.96 6.29
CA LEU A 133 7.86 -8.70 5.06
C LEU A 133 9.09 -9.48 4.61
N THR A 134 9.43 -10.53 5.36
CA THR A 134 10.68 -11.30 5.15
C THR A 134 10.72 -12.03 3.79
N ASP A 135 9.56 -12.33 3.21
CA ASP A 135 9.41 -12.85 1.85
C ASP A 135 9.91 -11.86 0.79
N CYS A 136 9.73 -10.56 1.01
CA CYS A 136 10.25 -9.50 0.13
C CYS A 136 11.78 -9.43 0.10
N LEU A 137 12.48 -9.86 1.16
CA LEU A 137 13.94 -9.71 1.30
C LEU A 137 14.76 -10.70 0.46
N ASN A 138 14.12 -11.47 -0.42
CA ASN A 138 14.77 -12.29 -1.44
C ASN A 138 14.55 -11.75 -2.86
N SER A 139 13.79 -10.66 -3.01
CA SER A 139 13.46 -10.07 -4.31
C SER A 139 14.51 -9.04 -4.72
N GLU A 140 15.04 -9.16 -5.94
CA GLU A 140 15.97 -8.18 -6.53
C GLU A 140 15.38 -6.77 -6.57
N GLN A 141 14.07 -6.63 -6.76
CA GLN A 141 13.41 -5.31 -6.77
C GLN A 141 13.47 -4.64 -5.41
N VAL A 142 13.33 -5.41 -4.34
CA VAL A 142 13.37 -4.92 -2.96
C VAL A 142 14.82 -4.74 -2.51
N LEU A 143 15.73 -5.63 -2.89
CA LEU A 143 17.15 -5.54 -2.53
C LEU A 143 17.93 -4.49 -3.33
N ARG A 144 17.34 -3.91 -4.38
CA ARG A 144 17.96 -2.80 -5.13
C ARG A 144 18.34 -1.63 -4.23
N ASP A 145 17.51 -1.34 -3.23
CA ASP A 145 17.71 -0.24 -2.30
C ASP A 145 18.29 -0.70 -0.94
N LEU A 146 18.94 -1.88 -0.90
CA LEU A 146 19.47 -2.52 0.31
C LEU A 146 20.41 -1.60 1.11
N ASN A 147 21.22 -0.83 0.39
CA ASN A 147 22.19 0.10 0.96
C ASN A 147 21.83 1.56 0.66
N SER A 148 20.60 1.82 0.21
CA SER A 148 20.07 3.17 0.13
C SER A 148 19.77 3.69 1.53
N TYR A 149 19.60 5.00 1.65
CA TYR A 149 19.31 5.66 2.91
C TYR A 149 18.01 6.45 2.83
N ASP A 150 17.34 6.59 3.96
CA ASP A 150 16.27 7.56 4.13
C ASP A 150 16.82 8.98 3.94
N GLN A 151 16.27 9.74 3.01
CA GLN A 151 16.72 11.10 2.70
C GLN A 151 16.58 12.08 3.89
N LEU A 152 15.71 11.78 4.86
CA LEU A 152 15.50 12.64 6.02
C LEU A 152 16.49 12.35 7.16
N THR A 153 16.70 11.07 7.48
CA THR A 153 17.50 10.64 8.64
C THR A 153 18.90 10.13 8.28
N GLY A 154 19.12 9.73 7.03
CA GLY A 154 20.32 9.02 6.60
C GLY A 154 20.33 7.55 7.01
N GLU A 155 19.29 7.07 7.71
CA GLU A 155 19.19 5.68 8.20
C GLU A 155 19.09 4.71 7.01
N SER A 156 19.82 3.60 7.08
CA SER A 156 19.75 2.49 6.09
C SER A 156 18.75 1.41 6.53
N PRO A 157 18.31 0.50 5.63
CA PRO A 157 17.44 -0.61 5.99
C PRO A 157 18.03 -1.52 7.07
N LEU A 158 19.35 -1.70 7.11
CA LEU A 158 20.02 -2.50 8.13
C LEU A 158 19.95 -1.82 9.51
N GLN A 159 20.21 -0.52 9.57
CA GLN A 159 20.13 0.26 10.82
C GLN A 159 18.71 0.28 11.36
N LEU A 160 17.71 0.46 10.50
CA LEU A 160 16.30 0.36 10.85
C LEU A 160 15.98 -1.01 11.49
N ALA A 161 16.42 -2.11 10.86
CA ALA A 161 16.22 -3.46 11.39
C ALA A 161 16.87 -3.68 12.78
N ILE A 162 18.06 -3.10 13.01
CA ILE A 162 18.77 -3.15 14.28
C ILE A 162 17.99 -2.37 15.35
N LYS A 163 17.53 -1.16 15.03
CA LYS A 163 16.75 -0.29 15.92
C LYS A 163 15.42 -0.91 16.33
N GLU A 164 14.79 -1.64 15.42
CA GLU A 164 13.58 -2.44 15.69
C GLU A 164 13.84 -3.74 16.44
N GLN A 165 15.12 -4.07 16.70
CA GLN A 165 15.56 -5.28 17.40
C GLN A 165 15.08 -6.57 16.71
N ASN A 166 14.93 -6.53 15.38
CA ASN A 166 14.46 -7.67 14.60
C ASN A 166 15.62 -8.51 14.07
N LEU A 167 16.15 -9.40 14.93
CA LEU A 167 17.31 -10.22 14.61
C LEU A 167 17.13 -11.08 13.35
N ALA A 168 15.91 -11.53 13.04
CA ALA A 168 15.64 -12.34 11.85
C ALA A 168 15.83 -11.52 10.57
N VAL A 169 15.33 -10.29 10.54
CA VAL A 169 15.52 -9.36 9.43
C VAL A 169 16.97 -8.93 9.32
N VAL A 170 17.63 -8.60 10.44
CA VAL A 170 19.07 -8.27 10.45
C VAL A 170 19.89 -9.38 9.80
N ARG A 171 19.68 -10.65 10.20
CA ARG A 171 20.38 -11.80 9.60
C ARG A 171 20.11 -11.92 8.11
N SER A 172 18.88 -11.65 7.66
CA SER A 172 18.50 -11.73 6.25
C SER A 172 19.21 -10.64 5.43
N LEU A 173 19.26 -9.40 5.93
CA LEU A 173 19.95 -8.29 5.26
C LEU A 173 21.47 -8.50 5.21
N VAL A 174 22.08 -8.99 6.30
CA VAL A 174 23.51 -9.34 6.31
C VAL A 174 23.81 -10.45 5.31
N ALA A 175 22.97 -11.48 5.23
CA ALA A 175 23.11 -12.54 4.23
C ALA A 175 22.92 -12.02 2.80
N ALA A 176 22.13 -10.97 2.61
CA ALA A 176 21.98 -10.24 1.34
C ALA A 176 23.12 -9.24 1.08
N ASN A 177 24.18 -9.23 1.91
CA ASN A 177 25.38 -8.41 1.74
C ASN A 177 25.13 -6.90 1.96
N ALA A 178 24.23 -6.56 2.90
CA ALA A 178 24.05 -5.19 3.38
C ALA A 178 25.36 -4.62 3.95
N SER A 179 25.58 -3.31 3.75
CA SER A 179 26.75 -2.60 4.25
C SER A 179 26.73 -2.54 5.76
N LEU A 180 27.80 -3.03 6.39
CA LEU A 180 28.02 -2.92 7.84
C LEU A 180 28.69 -1.60 8.24
N GLU A 181 29.12 -0.82 7.26
CA GLU A 181 29.90 0.42 7.45
C GLU A 181 29.10 1.67 7.08
N HIS A 182 27.78 1.53 6.86
CA HIS A 182 26.93 2.68 6.56
C HIS A 182 26.82 3.58 7.78
N LEU A 183 26.91 4.90 7.57
CA LEU A 183 26.74 5.90 8.61
C LEU A 183 25.51 6.76 8.29
N ASP A 184 24.66 6.97 9.30
CA ASP A 184 23.51 7.89 9.19
C ASP A 184 23.97 9.37 9.30
N ASN A 185 23.02 10.31 9.28
CA ASN A 185 23.33 11.74 9.38
C ASN A 185 23.94 12.14 10.74
N GLU A 186 23.84 11.29 11.75
CA GLU A 186 24.42 11.48 13.09
C GLU A 186 25.75 10.72 13.27
N ALA A 187 26.26 10.09 12.20
CA ALA A 187 27.43 9.21 12.20
C ALA A 187 27.28 7.96 13.08
N ASN A 188 26.04 7.48 13.29
CA ASN A 188 25.79 6.18 13.86
C ASN A 188 25.99 5.11 12.79
N SER A 189 26.60 3.99 13.18
CA SER A 189 26.73 2.77 12.38
C SER A 189 25.59 1.80 12.63
#